data_AF-A0A1B6NUB5-F1
#
_entry.id   AF-A0A1B6NUB5-F1
#
_cell.length_a   1.000
_cell.length_b   1.000
_cell.length_c   1.000
_cell.angle_alpha   90.00
_cell.angle_beta   90.00
_cell.angle_gamma   90.00
#
_symmetry.space_group_name_H-M   'P 1'
#
loop_
_entity.id
_entity.type
_entity.pdbx_description
1 polymer ?
#
loop_
_entity_poly.entity_id
_entity_poly.type
_entity_poly.pdbx_seq_one_letter_code
_entity_poly.pdbx_strand_id
1 'polypeptide(L)'
;MISGINDSSAAQQLRPSTPPPPPKGQQTSLTDEQTQALQSILEQYDANSLTSENATSIVEQLKSEGIEPGKALESALSSAGFDAKQIGELAGLGEGKPQRPLPETATFEVTA
;
A
#
# COMPACT_ATOMS: atom_id res chain seq x y z
N MET A 1 -70.58 2.37 -7.75
CA MET A 1 -69.92 1.63 -6.66
C MET A 1 -68.44 1.64 -6.91
N ILE A 2 -67.70 2.19 -5.97
CA ILE A 2 -66.24 2.21 -5.87
C ILE A 2 -65.66 0.79 -5.90
N SER A 3 -64.77 0.52 -6.85
CA SER A 3 -63.76 -0.55 -6.76
C SER A 3 -62.44 0.20 -6.85
N GLY A 4 -61.65 0.32 -5.80
CA GLY A 4 -61.23 -0.77 -4.94
C GLY A 4 -59.75 -0.99 -5.25
N ILE A 5 -58.94 -0.18 -4.58
CA ILE A 5 -57.48 -0.23 -4.44
C ILE A 5 -56.91 -1.62 -4.74
N ASN A 6 -56.07 -1.73 -5.77
CA ASN A 6 -54.86 -2.54 -5.65
C ASN A 6 -53.68 -1.71 -6.14
N ASP A 7 -53.18 -0.93 -5.19
CA ASP A 7 -51.84 -0.36 -5.18
C ASP A 7 -50.86 -1.52 -5.20
N SER A 8 -50.23 -1.77 -6.34
CA SER A 8 -49.03 -2.61 -6.44
C SER A 8 -47.92 -1.76 -7.03
N SER A 9 -47.59 -0.72 -6.27
CA SER A 9 -46.22 -0.25 -6.15
C SER A 9 -45.30 -1.42 -5.75
N ALA A 10 -44.04 -1.34 -6.19
CA ALA A 10 -42.90 -2.12 -5.71
C ALA A 10 -42.73 -3.56 -6.24
N ALA A 11 -42.54 -3.68 -7.55
CA ALA A 11 -41.50 -4.57 -8.07
C ALA A 11 -40.58 -3.71 -8.96
N GLN A 12 -39.68 -2.92 -8.38
CA GLN A 12 -38.33 -3.41 -8.09
C GLN A 12 -37.75 -4.19 -9.29
N GLN A 13 -37.77 -3.57 -10.48
CA GLN A 13 -36.92 -3.98 -11.59
C GLN A 13 -35.79 -2.97 -11.82
N LEU A 14 -35.27 -2.43 -10.73
CA LEU A 14 -33.92 -1.88 -10.68
C LEU A 14 -33.02 -3.06 -10.30
N ARG A 15 -32.45 -3.67 -11.34
CA ARG A 15 -31.29 -4.57 -11.22
C ARG A 15 -30.30 -3.86 -10.28
N PRO A 16 -29.64 -4.55 -9.34
CA PRO A 16 -28.53 -3.93 -8.64
C PRO A 16 -27.59 -3.41 -9.73
N SER A 17 -27.48 -2.08 -9.82
CA SER A 17 -26.42 -1.42 -10.55
C SER A 17 -25.14 -1.90 -9.89
N THR A 18 -24.60 -3.03 -10.33
CA THR A 18 -23.20 -3.33 -10.08
C THR A 18 -22.47 -2.10 -10.57
N PRO A 19 -21.78 -1.34 -9.69
CA PRO A 19 -21.02 -0.20 -10.15
C PRO A 19 -20.09 -0.71 -11.26
N PRO A 20 -19.91 0.07 -12.35
CA PRO A 20 -18.96 -0.31 -13.37
C PRO A 20 -17.63 -0.62 -12.68
N PRO A 21 -16.94 -1.73 -13.03
CA PRO A 21 -15.59 -1.94 -12.56
C PRO A 21 -14.80 -0.67 -12.91
N PRO A 22 -14.01 -0.11 -11.98
CA PRO A 22 -13.23 1.08 -12.27
C PRO A 22 -12.37 0.80 -13.52
N PRO A 23 -12.22 1.79 -14.41
CA PRO A 23 -11.38 1.64 -15.59
C PRO A 23 -9.99 1.22 -15.10
N LYS A 24 -9.55 0.02 -15.50
CA LYS A 24 -8.15 -0.42 -15.41
C LYS A 24 -7.35 0.39 -16.43
N GLY A 25 -7.23 1.69 -16.18
CA GLY A 25 -6.61 2.65 -17.06
C GLY A 25 -5.65 3.50 -16.23
N GLN A 26 -4.36 3.23 -16.38
CA GLN A 26 -3.25 4.08 -15.94
C GLN A 26 -3.06 4.18 -14.42
N GLN A 27 -2.65 3.07 -13.79
CA GLN A 27 -1.98 3.10 -12.48
C GLN A 27 -0.61 3.78 -12.59
N THR A 28 -0.58 5.09 -12.73
CA THR A 28 0.59 5.91 -12.37
C THR A 28 0.46 6.48 -10.96
N SER A 29 -0.72 6.36 -10.34
CA SER A 29 -1.09 6.93 -9.06
C SER A 29 -2.02 5.96 -8.31
N LEU A 30 -1.96 5.98 -6.97
CA LEU A 30 -2.92 5.29 -6.11
C LEU A 30 -4.31 5.92 -6.26
N THR A 31 -5.37 5.13 -6.11
CA THR A 31 -6.73 5.70 -6.03
C THR A 31 -6.92 6.48 -4.73
N ASP A 32 -7.95 7.32 -4.64
CA ASP A 32 -8.28 8.04 -3.41
C ASP A 32 -8.50 7.08 -2.23
N GLU A 33 -9.20 5.97 -2.50
CA GLU A 33 -9.50 4.93 -1.50
C GLU A 33 -8.22 4.24 -1.00
N GLN A 34 -7.30 3.93 -1.92
CA GLN A 34 -5.98 3.38 -1.60
C GLN A 34 -5.09 4.38 -0.84
N THR A 35 -5.14 5.65 -1.22
CA THR A 35 -4.37 6.70 -0.55
C THR A 35 -4.86 6.93 0.87
N GLN A 36 -6.18 6.89 1.08
CA GLN A 36 -6.78 7.04 2.39
C GLN A 36 -6.46 5.82 3.29
N ALA A 37 -6.54 4.61 2.75
CA ALA A 37 -6.10 3.40 3.45
C ALA A 37 -4.62 3.48 3.84
N LEU A 38 -3.75 3.87 2.91
CA LEU A 38 -2.33 4.06 3.16
C LEU A 38 -2.07 5.08 4.27
N GLN A 39 -2.72 6.25 4.24
CA GLN A 39 -2.56 7.24 5.31
C GLN A 39 -3.01 6.66 6.66
N SER A 40 -4.16 5.99 6.71
CA SER A 40 -4.68 5.40 7.94
C SER A 40 -3.75 4.32 8.52
N ILE A 41 -3.11 3.52 7.66
CA ILE A 41 -2.08 2.56 8.07
C ILE A 41 -0.87 3.32 8.65
N LEU A 42 -0.33 4.29 7.91
CA LEU A 42 0.87 5.03 8.28
C LEU A 42 0.70 5.90 9.53
N GLU A 43 -0.49 6.41 9.81
CA GLU A 43 -0.80 7.15 11.04
C GLU A 43 -0.63 6.29 12.31
N GLN A 44 -0.69 4.97 12.18
CA GLN A 44 -0.43 4.05 13.30
C GLN A 44 1.06 3.75 13.51
N TYR A 45 1.92 4.19 12.58
CA TYR A 45 3.35 3.94 12.62
C TYR A 45 4.12 5.26 12.69
N ASP A 46 5.33 5.20 13.24
CA ASP A 46 6.20 6.36 13.37
C ASP A 46 7.33 6.26 12.36
N ALA A 47 7.42 7.22 11.42
CA ALA A 47 8.44 7.21 10.37
C ALA A 47 9.88 7.22 10.93
N ASN A 48 10.06 7.81 12.11
CA ASN A 48 11.35 7.93 12.78
C ASN A 48 11.71 6.69 13.61
N SER A 49 10.75 5.78 13.83
CA SER A 49 10.89 4.58 14.66
C SER A 49 10.41 3.31 13.93
N LEU A 50 10.59 3.28 12.62
CA LEU A 50 10.27 2.12 11.77
C LEU A 50 11.23 0.95 12.06
N THR A 51 10.66 -0.20 12.37
CA THR A 51 11.36 -1.49 12.53
C THR A 51 11.07 -2.41 11.34
N SER A 52 11.85 -3.48 11.20
CA SER A 52 11.60 -4.54 10.20
C SER A 52 10.20 -5.15 10.30
N GLU A 53 9.69 -5.34 11.52
CA GLU A 53 8.35 -5.89 11.77
C GLU A 53 7.25 -4.91 11.33
N ASN A 54 7.40 -3.62 11.66
CA ASN A 54 6.47 -2.59 11.24
C ASN A 54 6.49 -2.42 9.72
N ALA A 55 7.66 -2.40 9.10
CA ALA A 55 7.81 -2.29 7.66
C ALA A 55 7.15 -3.47 6.93
N THR A 56 7.35 -4.70 7.42
CA THR A 56 6.68 -5.89 6.87
C THR A 56 5.16 -5.75 6.99
N SER A 57 4.67 -5.39 8.18
CA SER A 57 3.23 -5.19 8.42
C SER A 57 2.61 -4.11 7.54
N ILE A 58 3.33 -3.00 7.30
CA ILE A 58 2.90 -1.95 6.39
C ILE A 58 2.76 -2.52 4.99
N VAL A 59 3.78 -3.22 4.47
CA VAL A 59 3.72 -3.74 3.10
C VAL A 59 2.66 -4.83 2.92
N GLU A 60 2.47 -5.69 3.92
CA GLU A 60 1.39 -6.69 3.87
C GLU A 60 0.01 -6.04 3.86
N GLN A 61 -0.22 -5.01 4.69
CA GLN A 61 -1.47 -4.26 4.67
C GLN A 61 -1.68 -3.55 3.34
N LEU A 62 -0.65 -2.87 2.80
CA LEU A 62 -0.72 -2.22 1.50
C LEU A 62 -1.10 -3.22 0.40
N LYS A 63 -0.48 -4.39 0.38
CA LYS A 63 -0.81 -5.46 -0.57
C LYS A 63 -2.25 -5.97 -0.40
N SER A 64 -2.74 -6.04 0.84
CA SER A 64 -4.14 -6.39 1.14
C SER A 64 -5.13 -5.37 0.60
N GLU A 65 -4.79 -4.08 0.66
CA GLU A 65 -5.57 -2.97 0.09
C GLU A 65 -5.44 -2.87 -1.46
N GLY A 66 -4.76 -3.83 -2.09
CA GLY A 66 -4.49 -3.84 -3.52
C GLY A 66 -3.47 -2.78 -3.96
N ILE A 67 -2.72 -2.21 -3.03
CA ILE A 67 -1.68 -1.23 -3.29
C ILE A 67 -0.41 -1.97 -3.70
N GLU A 68 -0.07 -1.89 -4.98
CA GLU A 68 1.14 -2.50 -5.50
C GLU A 68 2.38 -1.70 -5.11
N PRO A 69 3.49 -2.39 -4.75
CA PRO A 69 4.77 -1.71 -4.54
C PRO A 69 5.25 -1.11 -5.86
N GLY A 70 5.54 0.20 -5.85
CA GLY A 70 5.96 0.92 -7.05
C GLY A 70 6.13 2.41 -6.82
N LYS A 71 6.34 3.15 -7.92
CA LYS A 71 6.63 4.59 -7.87
C LYS A 71 5.50 5.42 -7.23
N ALA A 72 4.25 5.00 -7.43
CA ALA A 72 3.08 5.63 -6.83
C ALA A 72 3.08 5.47 -5.30
N LEU A 73 3.36 4.26 -4.81
CA LEU A 73 3.52 3.98 -3.39
C LEU A 73 4.68 4.78 -2.79
N GLU A 74 5.82 4.84 -3.48
CA GLU A 74 6.98 5.62 -3.06
C GLU A 74 6.66 7.10 -2.86
N SER A 75 5.93 7.69 -3.82
CA SER A 75 5.51 9.08 -3.73
C SER A 75 4.52 9.33 -2.59
N ALA A 76 3.61 8.39 -2.35
CA ALA A 76 2.63 8.48 -1.26
C ALA A 76 3.29 8.35 0.12
N LEU A 77 4.20 7.39 0.28
CA LEU A 77 5.00 7.23 1.49
C LEU A 77 5.86 8.47 1.76
N SER A 78 6.55 8.97 0.73
CA SER A 78 7.36 10.19 0.85
C SER A 78 6.54 11.40 1.27
N SER A 79 5.30 11.52 0.78
CA SER A 79 4.37 12.58 1.20
C SER A 79 3.96 12.46 2.67
N ALA A 80 3.93 11.25 3.22
CA ALA A 80 3.69 10.98 4.64
C ALA A 80 4.98 11.06 5.49
N GLY A 81 6.13 11.33 4.88
CA GLY A 81 7.44 11.36 5.56
C GLY A 81 8.12 10.00 5.71
N PHE A 82 7.61 8.96 5.03
CA PHE A 82 8.15 7.61 5.04
C PHE A 82 8.97 7.34 3.78
N ASP A 83 10.15 6.74 3.94
CA ASP A 83 10.96 6.27 2.81
C ASP A 83 10.51 4.86 2.40
N ALA A 84 9.84 4.73 1.25
CA ALA A 84 9.42 3.44 0.71
C ALA A 84 10.58 2.48 0.48
N LYS A 85 11.75 3.04 0.17
CA LYS A 85 12.98 2.29 0.02
C LYS A 85 13.46 1.70 1.35
N GLN A 86 13.41 2.49 2.43
CA GLN A 86 13.75 2.05 3.77
C GLN A 86 12.75 0.99 4.25
N ILE A 87 11.45 1.19 4.02
CA ILE A 87 10.41 0.19 4.32
C ILE A 87 10.66 -1.10 3.53
N GLY A 88 10.93 -1.01 2.22
CA GLY A 88 11.22 -2.17 1.39
C GLY A 88 12.47 -2.93 1.86
N GLU A 89 13.52 -2.22 2.27
CA GLU A 89 14.74 -2.81 2.82
C GLU A 89 14.47 -3.51 4.17
N LEU A 90 13.74 -2.85 5.06
CA LEU A 90 13.33 -3.38 6.37
C LEU A 90 12.38 -4.58 6.25
N ALA A 91 11.52 -4.60 5.24
CA ALA A 91 10.60 -5.69 4.91
C ALA A 91 11.25 -6.83 4.10
N GLY A 92 12.54 -6.72 3.75
CA GLY A 92 13.25 -7.71 2.96
C GLY A 92 12.82 -7.79 1.48
N LEU A 93 12.08 -6.78 1.00
CA LEU A 93 11.63 -6.62 -0.39
C LEU A 93 12.61 -5.82 -1.26
N GLY A 94 13.66 -5.27 -0.64
CA GLY A 94 14.79 -4.70 -1.35
C GLY A 94 15.50 -5.79 -2.14
N GLU A 95 15.11 -5.97 -3.40
CA GLU A 95 15.91 -6.72 -4.37
C GLU A 95 17.36 -6.23 -4.30
N GLY A 96 18.25 -7.20 -4.15
CA GLY A 96 19.65 -7.00 -3.86
C GLY A 96 20.30 -5.96 -4.77
N LYS A 97 20.77 -4.88 -4.15
CA LYS A 97 22.12 -4.46 -4.52
C LYS A 97 23.05 -5.43 -3.81
N PRO A 98 23.87 -6.22 -4.51
CA PRO A 98 25.10 -6.68 -3.93
C PRO A 98 25.90 -5.41 -3.58
N GLN A 99 25.72 -4.89 -2.37
CA GLN A 99 26.79 -4.14 -1.75
C GLN A 99 27.92 -5.16 -1.64
N ARG A 100 28.85 -5.03 -2.58
CA ARG A 100 30.19 -5.60 -2.54
C ARG A 100 30.60 -5.77 -1.08
N PRO A 101 30.94 -6.98 -0.61
CA PRO A 101 31.87 -7.02 0.50
C PRO A 101 33.16 -6.31 0.02
N LEU A 102 33.90 -5.78 1.00
CA LEU A 102 35.30 -5.33 0.93
C LEU A 102 35.52 -3.83 0.63
N PRO A 103 36.41 -3.15 1.38
CA PRO A 103 37.56 -3.72 2.08
C PRO A 103 37.27 -4.02 3.54
N GLU A 104 37.62 -5.24 3.95
CA GLU A 104 38.22 -5.45 5.27
C GLU A 104 39.29 -4.38 5.46
N THR A 105 39.12 -3.48 6.44
CA THR A 105 40.28 -2.98 7.16
C THR A 105 40.65 -4.02 8.21
N ALA A 106 40.90 -5.25 7.74
CA ALA A 106 41.85 -6.13 8.38
C ALA A 106 43.22 -5.50 8.15
N THR A 107 43.58 -4.51 8.97
CA THR A 107 44.98 -4.31 9.31
C THR A 107 45.16 -4.99 10.66
N PHE A 108 45.25 -6.32 10.60
CA PHE A 108 45.85 -7.12 11.65
C PHE A 108 47.10 -7.74 11.03
N GLU A 109 48.11 -6.90 10.84
CA GLU A 109 49.50 -7.27 10.59
C GLU A 109 50.34 -6.30 11.42
N VAL A 110 51.37 -6.68 12.17
CA VAL A 110 52.08 -7.95 12.24
C VAL A 110 52.72 -8.05 13.62
N THR A 111 52.80 -9.27 14.14
CA THR A 111 53.74 -9.64 15.19
C THR A 111 55.16 -9.55 14.64
N ALA A 112 56.04 -8.82 15.34
CA ALA A 112 57.49 -9.03 15.34
C ALA A 112 58.05 -8.48 16.65
#